data_AF-A0A2G5X3C9-F1
#
_entry.id   AF-A0A2G5X3C9-F1
#
_cell.length_a   1.000
_cell.length_b   1.000
_cell.length_c   1.000
_cell.angle_alpha   90.00
_cell.angle_beta   90.00
_cell.angle_gamma   90.00
#
_symmetry.space_group_name_H-M   'P 1'
#
loop_
_entity.id
_entity.type
_entity.pdbx_description
1 polymer ?
#
loop_
_entity_poly.entity_id
_entity_poly.type
_entity_poly.pdbx_seq_one_letter_code
_entity_poly.pdbx_strand_id
1 'polypeptide(L)' 'MAKHKKITRDVLQYLGLFIVLGTNIVRLVLYSTGVAYTIPETTFNVWTYTAMGVAMALLLVSYLFPKRKQSA' A
#
# COMPACT_ATOMS: atom_id res chain seq x y z
N MET A 1 7.73 25.43 -12.18
CA MET A 1 6.85 24.56 -11.34
C MET A 1 7.07 23.06 -11.58
N ALA A 2 8.32 22.54 -11.60
CA ALA A 2 8.60 21.13 -11.91
C ALA A 2 9.01 20.27 -10.71
N LYS A 3 9.32 20.90 -9.56
CA LYS A 3 9.85 20.20 -8.37
C LYS A 3 8.79 19.38 -7.63
N HIS A 4 7.52 19.81 -7.69
CA HIS A 4 6.42 19.17 -6.96
C HIS A 4 6.03 17.80 -7.55
N LYS A 5 6.05 17.67 -8.89
CA LYS A 5 5.60 16.45 -9.60
C LYS A 5 6.50 15.22 -9.37
N LYS A 6 7.79 15.42 -9.08
CA LYS A 6 8.73 14.32 -8.74
C LYS A 6 8.39 13.70 -7.38
N ILE A 7 8.09 14.54 -6.40
CA ILE A 7 7.77 14.11 -5.04
C ILE A 7 6.45 13.34 -5.04
N THR A 8 5.44 13.81 -5.78
CA THR A 8 4.11 13.20 -5.78
C THR A 8 4.13 11.72 -6.16
N ARG A 9 4.90 11.31 -7.17
CA ARG A 9 4.96 9.90 -7.56
C ARG A 9 5.69 9.04 -6.54
N ASP A 10 6.89 9.45 -6.13
CA ASP A 10 7.66 8.66 -5.15
C ASP A 10 6.86 8.55 -3.84
N VAL A 11 6.18 9.62 -3.40
CA VAL A 11 5.28 9.60 -2.25
C VAL A 11 4.13 8.62 -2.46
N LEU A 12 3.44 8.62 -3.60
CA LEU A 12 2.36 7.66 -3.87
C LEU A 12 2.86 6.20 -3.88
N GLN A 13 4.05 5.96 -4.42
CA GLN A 13 4.66 4.63 -4.43
C GLN A 13 5.04 4.16 -3.02
N TYR A 14 5.68 5.03 -2.23
CA TYR A 14 5.98 4.74 -0.82
C TYR A 14 4.73 4.55 0.02
N LEU A 15 3.67 5.34 -0.22
CA LEU A 15 2.39 5.19 0.46
C LEU A 15 1.73 3.85 0.13
N GLY A 16 1.72 3.47 -1.15
CA GLY A 16 1.23 2.16 -1.59
C GLY A 16 2.01 1.01 -0.95
N LEU A 17 3.34 1.08 -0.96
CA LEU A 17 4.21 0.09 -0.30
C LEU A 17 3.97 0.03 1.21
N PHE A 18 3.81 1.18 1.86
CA PHE A 18 3.52 1.28 3.29
C PHE A 18 2.20 0.58 3.63
N ILE A 19 1.15 0.76 2.82
CA ILE A 19 -0.14 0.10 3.04
C ILE A 19 0.00 -1.43 2.89
N VAL A 20 0.72 -1.90 1.88
CA VAL A 20 0.93 -3.35 1.67
C VAL A 20 1.73 -3.96 2.82
N LEU A 21 2.87 -3.36 3.17
CA LEU A 21 3.74 -3.85 4.24
C LEU A 21 3.05 -3.75 5.60
N GLY A 22 2.41 -2.61 5.90
CA GLY A 22 1.67 -2.38 7.13
C GLY A 22 0.55 -3.41 7.32
N THR A 23 -0.21 -3.70 6.26
CA THR A 23 -1.26 -4.73 6.31
C THR A 23 -0.70 -6.11 6.62
N ASN A 24 0.44 -6.49 6.02
CA ASN A 24 1.09 -7.76 6.30
C ASN A 24 1.65 -7.83 7.73
N ILE A 25 2.23 -6.74 8.24
CA ILE A 25 2.74 -6.67 9.61
C ILE A 25 1.59 -6.81 10.61
N VAL A 26 0.49 -6.07 10.42
CA VAL A 26 -0.69 -6.18 11.28
C VAL A 26 -1.24 -7.61 11.26
N ARG A 27 -1.33 -8.22 10.08
CA ARG A 27 -1.73 -9.62 9.94
C ARG A 27 -0.80 -10.56 10.69
N LEU A 28 0.52 -10.39 10.55
CA LEU A 28 1.52 -11.19 11.27
C LEU A 28 1.35 -11.05 12.78
N VAL A 29 1.21 -9.83 13.30
CA VAL A 29 1.02 -9.57 14.74
C VAL A 29 -0.27 -10.20 15.25
N LEU A 30 -1.37 -10.10 14.50
CA LEU A 30 -2.64 -10.71 14.87
C LEU A 30 -2.56 -12.25 14.88
N TYR A 31 -1.82 -12.85 13.95
CA TYR A 31 -1.57 -14.29 13.96
C TYR A 31 -0.68 -14.71 15.13
N SER A 32 0.42 -14.00 15.38
CA SER A 32 1.36 -14.31 16.47
C SER A 32 0.74 -14.15 17.85
N THR A 33 -0.20 -13.21 18.02
CA THR A 33 -0.93 -12.99 19.28
C THR A 33 -2.17 -13.88 19.43
N GLY A 34 -2.50 -14.70 18.43
CA GLY A 34 -3.69 -15.55 18.42
C GLY A 34 -5.02 -14.78 18.24
N VAL A 35 -4.99 -13.45 18.25
CA VAL A 35 -6.18 -12.60 18.07
C VAL A 35 -6.80 -12.81 16.68
N ALA A 36 -6.01 -13.15 15.67
CA ALA A 36 -6.51 -13.47 14.34
C ALA A 36 -7.59 -14.57 14.35
N TYR A 37 -7.51 -15.54 15.27
CA TYR A 37 -8.50 -16.62 15.38
C TYR A 37 -9.82 -16.18 16.04
N THR A 38 -9.82 -15.04 16.71
CA THR A 38 -11.03 -14.46 17.32
C THR A 38 -11.79 -13.54 16.37
N ILE A 39 -11.15 -13.14 15.27
CA ILE A 39 -11.75 -12.27 14.25
C ILE A 39 -12.35 -13.16 13.15
N PRO A 40 -13.60 -12.92 12.73
CA PRO A 40 -14.19 -13.65 11.61
C PRO A 40 -13.30 -13.56 10.37
N GLU A 41 -13.04 -14.71 9.74
CA GLU A 41 -12.21 -14.76 8.52
C GLU A 41 -12.74 -13.84 7.43
N THR A 42 -14.06 -13.66 7.35
CA THR A 42 -14.71 -12.75 6.41
C THR A 42 -14.27 -11.31 6.63
N THR A 43 -14.29 -10.81 7.87
CA THR A 43 -13.83 -9.46 8.22
C THR A 43 -12.34 -9.29 7.91
N PHE A 44 -11.53 -10.29 8.24
CA PHE A 44 -10.10 -10.26 8.03
C PHE A 44 -9.71 -10.28 6.55
N ASN A 45 -10.42 -11.07 5.75
CA ASN A 45 -10.25 -11.13 4.30
C ASN A 45 -10.72 -9.84 3.63
N VAL A 46 -11.90 -9.32 4.00
CA VAL A 46 -12.38 -8.03 3.47
C VAL A 46 -11.37 -6.93 3.74
N TRP A 47 -10.85 -6.82 4.97
CA TRP A 47 -9.79 -5.85 5.29
C TRP A 47 -8.57 -6.00 4.37
N THR A 48 -8.06 -7.23 4.25
CA THR A 48 -6.85 -7.53 3.46
C THR A 48 -7.05 -7.18 1.98
N TYR A 49 -8.18 -7.59 1.39
CA TYR A 49 -8.52 -7.29 0.00
C TYR A 49 -8.74 -5.79 -0.23
N THR A 50 -9.38 -5.09 0.71
CA THR A 50 -9.60 -3.65 0.60
C THR A 50 -8.27 -2.89 0.65
N ALA A 51 -7.40 -3.23 1.59
CA ALA A 51 -6.07 -2.62 1.70
C ALA A 51 -5.20 -2.90 0.47
N MET A 52 -5.23 -4.14 -0.06
CA MET A 52 -4.54 -4.48 -1.31
C MET A 52 -5.12 -3.72 -2.51
N GLY A 53 -6.44 -3.61 -2.62
CA GLY A 53 -7.11 -2.86 -3.69
C GLY A 53 -6.73 -1.38 -3.68
N VAL A 54 -6.73 -0.75 -2.51
CA VAL A 54 -6.30 0.64 -2.33
C VAL A 54 -4.83 0.82 -2.69
N ALA A 55 -3.96 -0.08 -2.25
CA ALA A 55 -2.53 -0.03 -2.59
C ALA A 55 -2.29 -0.19 -4.10
N MET A 56 -2.97 -1.12 -4.76
CA MET A 56 -2.90 -1.30 -6.22
C MET A 56 -3.39 -0.05 -6.95
N ALA A 57 -4.52 0.52 -6.53
CA ALA A 57 -5.04 1.76 -7.11
C ALA A 57 -4.04 2.92 -6.96
N LEU A 58 -3.43 3.09 -5.78
CA LEU A 58 -2.40 4.10 -5.55
C LEU A 58 -1.16 3.89 -6.42
N LEU A 59 -0.72 2.64 -6.58
CA LEU A 59 0.40 2.30 -7.45
C LEU A 59 0.09 2.59 -8.91
N LEU A 60 -1.10 2.20 -9.40
CA LEU A 60 -1.57 2.49 -10.76
C LEU A 60 -1.69 4.00 -11.01
N VAL A 61 -2.25 4.74 -10.06
CA VAL A 61 -2.31 6.21 -10.12
C VAL A 61 -0.90 6.80 -10.13
N SER A 62 0.06 6.21 -9.40
CA SER A 62 1.47 6.64 -9.47
C SER A 62 2.04 6.54 -10.90
N TYR A 63 1.61 5.56 -11.70
CA TYR A 63 2.06 5.38 -13.08
C TYR A 63 1.54 6.45 -14.04
N LEU A 64 0.37 7.04 -13.77
CA LEU A 64 -0.14 8.20 -14.51
C LEU A 64 0.75 9.44 -14.35
N PHE A 65 1.65 9.44 -13.36
CA PHE A 65 2.68 10.46 -13.18
C PHE A 65 4.04 9.94 -13.68
N PRO A 66 4.48 10.26 -14.91
CA PRO A 66 5.73 9.73 -15.44
C PRO A 66 6.95 10.30 -14.68
N LYS A 67 7.88 9.41 -14.25
CA LYS A 67 9.26 9.77 -13.90
C LYS A 67 9.87 10.22 -15.22
N ARG A 68 10.13 11.52 -15.38
CA ARG A 68 11.05 11.93 -16.44
C ARG A 68 12.37 11.20 -16.20
N LYS A 69 12.91 10.61 -17.27
CA LYS A 69 14.21 9.93 -17.29
C LYS A 69 15.19 10.77 -16.46
N GLN A 70 15.70 10.18 -15.39
CA GLN A 70 16.96 10.62 -14.84
C GLN A 70 17.96 10.25 -15.92
N SER A 71 18.21 11.18 -16.84
CA SER A 71 19.36 11.07 -17.74
C SER A 71 20.55 11.03 -16.81
N ALA A 72 21.17 9.86 -16.73
CA ALA A 72 22.60 9.80 -16.54
C ALA A 72 23.28 10.54 -17.71
#